data_AF-A0AAU3YHU7-F1
#
_entry.id   AF-A0AAU3YHU7-F1
#
_cell.length_a   1.000
_cell.length_b   1.000
_cell.length_c   1.000
_cell.angle_alpha   90.00
_cell.angle_beta   90.00
_cell.angle_gamma   90.00
#
_symmetry.space_group_name_H-M   'P 1'
#
loop_
_entity.id
_entity.type
_entity.pdbx_description
1 polymer ?
#
loop_
_entity_poly.entity_id
_entity_poly.type
_entity_poly.pdbx_seq_one_letter_code
_entity_poly.pdbx_strand_id
1 'polypeptide(L)'
;MAKLSSATQRPIPVNYTKGGQTSVRGVVVHIMAGTLAGTDSWFRNSRAQASSHFGTGKTGALYQWVDTADRAWAQVGGNSSWLSVENEGQGGDVLTEAQLNANAEVLAWAHKVYAVPLQVANSPSGKGLGYHAMGGSAWGGHTSCPGSKIVAQLPEIVARAKRLVAGQEEDPLAGMTKQDIYDAVWRTDAVPAPETSSTIKKNPTWQAVSVLTDISNRVRSTEATVTAQAATIKTLAQALADRGDPVDVDALMKRITDAIESVTVRLDVDTEK
;
A
#
# COMPACT_ATOMS: atom_id res chain seq x y z
N MET A 1 22.26 -8.96 17.48
CA MET A 1 22.24 -9.57 16.15
C MET A 1 20.99 -9.11 15.43
N ALA A 2 21.10 -8.16 14.50
CA ALA A 2 19.93 -7.79 13.70
C ALA A 2 19.88 -8.73 12.50
N LYS A 3 18.91 -9.64 12.52
CA LYS A 3 18.72 -10.67 11.49
C LYS A 3 17.52 -10.31 10.63
N LEU A 4 17.66 -10.43 9.32
CA LEU A 4 16.53 -10.40 8.40
C LEU A 4 15.90 -11.79 8.36
N SER A 5 14.66 -11.91 8.82
CA SER A 5 13.97 -13.21 8.96
C SER A 5 13.71 -13.92 7.63
N SER A 6 13.55 -13.18 6.53
CA SER A 6 13.41 -13.76 5.18
C SER A 6 14.74 -14.29 4.62
N ALA A 7 15.89 -13.89 5.19
CA ALA A 7 17.20 -14.33 4.74
C ALA A 7 17.62 -15.65 5.40
N THR A 8 18.10 -16.59 4.59
CA THR A 8 18.77 -17.79 5.09
C THR A 8 20.08 -17.39 5.76
N GLN A 9 20.18 -17.69 7.05
CA GLN A 9 21.36 -17.34 7.85
C GLN A 9 22.53 -18.27 7.47
N ARG A 10 23.63 -17.67 7.00
CA ARG A 10 24.84 -18.36 6.52
C ARG A 10 26.09 -17.78 7.18
N PRO A 11 26.17 -17.67 8.52
CA PRO A 11 27.27 -16.98 9.17
C PRO A 11 28.64 -17.50 8.71
N ILE A 12 29.53 -16.57 8.36
CA ILE A 12 30.92 -16.89 7.98
C ILE A 12 31.83 -16.78 9.21
N PRO A 13 32.83 -17.66 9.38
CA PRO A 13 33.72 -17.64 10.53
C PRO A 13 34.92 -16.68 10.38
N VAL A 14 35.14 -16.15 9.17
CA VAL A 14 36.31 -15.35 8.78
C VAL A 14 35.90 -14.22 7.85
N ASN A 15 36.84 -13.32 7.52
CA ASN A 15 36.66 -12.22 6.57
C ASN A 15 35.67 -11.11 6.99
N TYR A 16 35.60 -10.79 8.28
CA TYR A 16 34.84 -9.65 8.80
C TYR A 16 35.51 -9.09 10.05
N THR A 17 35.13 -7.88 10.47
CA THR A 17 35.60 -7.29 11.75
C THR A 17 34.45 -7.26 12.75
N LYS A 18 34.57 -8.03 13.82
CA LYS A 18 33.58 -8.06 14.90
C LYS A 18 33.41 -6.68 15.54
N GLY A 19 32.18 -6.20 15.69
CA GLY A 19 31.84 -4.88 16.23
C GLY A 19 32.35 -3.70 15.39
N GLY A 20 32.71 -3.93 14.13
CA GLY A 20 33.31 -2.90 13.27
C GLY A 20 32.30 -1.95 12.59
N GLN A 21 30.99 -2.19 12.72
CA GLN A 21 29.96 -1.37 12.11
C GLN A 21 29.61 -0.20 13.04
N THR A 22 30.10 1.00 12.71
CA THR A 22 29.92 2.19 13.55
C THR A 22 28.62 2.94 13.28
N SER A 23 28.07 2.78 12.08
CA SER A 23 26.78 3.37 11.69
C SER A 23 26.18 2.63 10.50
N VAL A 24 24.90 2.86 10.20
CA VAL A 24 24.24 2.33 9.01
C VAL A 24 23.62 3.49 8.23
N ARG A 25 24.35 4.00 7.24
CA ARG A 25 23.89 5.05 6.32
C ARG A 25 22.92 4.50 5.27
N GLY A 26 23.04 3.21 4.98
CA GLY A 26 22.32 2.61 3.87
C GLY A 26 22.83 1.22 3.50
N VAL A 27 22.37 0.77 2.33
CA VAL A 27 22.71 -0.52 1.74
C VAL A 27 23.37 -0.27 0.39
N VAL A 28 24.52 -0.89 0.12
CA VAL A 28 25.27 -0.78 -1.13
C VAL A 28 25.01 -2.01 -1.97
N VAL A 29 24.59 -1.81 -3.22
CA VAL A 29 24.35 -2.86 -4.21
C VAL A 29 25.66 -3.20 -4.94
N HIS A 30 25.98 -4.49 -4.97
CA HIS A 30 27.12 -5.08 -5.64
C HIS A 30 26.67 -6.15 -6.64
N ILE A 31 27.58 -6.51 -7.55
CA ILE A 31 27.49 -7.72 -8.36
C ILE A 31 28.68 -8.62 -8.02
N MET A 32 28.41 -9.90 -7.76
CA MET A 32 29.44 -10.81 -7.21
C MET A 32 30.37 -11.39 -8.28
N ALA A 33 30.09 -11.14 -9.57
CA ALA A 33 30.81 -11.72 -10.72
C ALA A 33 30.89 -13.27 -10.67
N GLY A 34 29.79 -13.90 -10.29
CA GLY A 34 29.71 -15.33 -10.02
C GLY A 34 28.34 -15.76 -9.54
N THR A 35 28.25 -16.96 -8.98
CA THR A 35 27.01 -17.55 -8.43
C THR A 35 26.89 -17.34 -6.92
N LEU A 36 25.67 -17.33 -6.37
CA LEU A 36 25.47 -17.20 -4.92
C LEU A 36 26.21 -18.28 -4.14
N ALA A 37 26.21 -19.52 -4.64
CA ALA A 37 26.92 -20.64 -4.03
C ALA A 37 28.45 -20.49 -4.12
N GLY A 38 28.97 -20.02 -5.26
CA GLY A 38 30.39 -19.73 -5.42
C GLY A 38 30.87 -18.65 -4.45
N THR A 39 30.07 -17.59 -4.28
CA THR A 39 30.34 -16.51 -3.34
C THR A 39 30.28 -16.97 -1.88
N ASP A 40 29.30 -17.82 -1.51
CA ASP A 40 29.28 -18.43 -0.16
C ASP A 40 30.56 -19.23 0.13
N SER A 41 31.01 -20.03 -0.85
CA SER A 41 32.29 -20.75 -0.72
C SER A 41 33.49 -19.80 -0.63
N TRP A 42 33.51 -18.73 -1.44
CA TRP A 42 34.61 -17.76 -1.49
C TRP A 42 34.76 -17.01 -0.16
N PHE A 43 33.66 -16.54 0.43
CA PHE A 43 33.69 -15.81 1.71
C PHE A 43 34.15 -16.66 2.89
N ARG A 44 34.08 -18.00 2.80
CA ARG A 44 34.61 -18.93 3.81
C ARG A 44 36.11 -19.19 3.66
N ASN A 45 36.74 -18.77 2.56
CA ASN A 45 38.17 -18.87 2.36
C ASN A 45 38.89 -17.68 3.01
N SER A 46 39.73 -17.92 4.02
CA SER A 46 40.47 -16.85 4.70
C SER A 46 41.41 -16.06 3.77
N ARG A 47 41.81 -16.61 2.62
CA ARG A 47 42.61 -15.90 1.62
C ARG A 47 41.81 -14.91 0.77
N ALA A 48 40.48 -14.99 0.79
CA ALA A 48 39.62 -14.11 0.00
C ALA A 48 39.69 -12.65 0.45
N GLN A 49 39.83 -12.41 1.77
CA GLN A 49 39.88 -11.08 2.36
C GLN A 49 38.68 -10.19 1.90
N ALA A 50 37.53 -10.81 1.68
CA ALA A 50 36.31 -10.17 1.21
C ALA A 50 35.08 -10.83 1.82
N SER A 51 34.02 -10.05 2.04
CA SER A 51 32.71 -10.52 2.49
C SER A 51 31.63 -9.49 2.21
N SER A 52 30.37 -9.90 2.30
CA SER A 52 29.20 -9.01 2.26
C SER A 52 28.26 -9.33 3.42
N HIS A 53 27.41 -8.38 3.81
CA HIS A 53 26.37 -8.63 4.80
C HIS A 53 25.31 -9.58 4.25
N PHE A 54 24.82 -9.27 3.04
CA PHE A 54 23.80 -10.02 2.34
C PHE A 54 24.24 -10.42 0.94
N GLY A 55 23.53 -11.39 0.35
CA GLY A 55 23.60 -11.64 -1.08
C GLY A 55 22.43 -12.45 -1.61
N THR A 56 22.11 -12.26 -2.89
CA THR A 56 20.95 -12.90 -3.52
C THR A 56 21.27 -13.56 -4.85
N GLY A 57 20.69 -14.75 -5.04
CA GLY A 57 20.74 -15.51 -6.29
C GLY A 57 19.74 -14.99 -7.33
N LYS A 58 19.86 -15.45 -8.58
CA LYS A 58 18.95 -15.08 -9.69
C LYS A 58 17.48 -15.44 -9.45
N THR A 59 17.20 -16.38 -8.55
CA THR A 59 15.83 -16.82 -8.17
C THR A 59 15.32 -16.19 -6.88
N GLY A 60 16.04 -15.20 -6.31
CA GLY A 60 15.63 -14.49 -5.10
C GLY A 60 16.02 -15.17 -3.78
N ALA A 61 16.75 -16.28 -3.82
CA ALA A 61 17.34 -16.85 -2.61
C ALA A 61 18.26 -15.80 -1.95
N LEU A 62 17.95 -15.41 -0.71
CA LEU A 62 18.64 -14.35 0.03
C LEU A 62 19.42 -14.93 1.20
N TYR A 63 20.72 -14.70 1.24
CA TYR A 63 21.63 -15.11 2.32
C TYR A 63 22.05 -13.91 3.17
N GLN A 64 22.24 -14.14 4.47
CA GLN A 64 22.91 -13.21 5.38
C GLN A 64 24.17 -13.87 5.94
N TRP A 65 25.35 -13.34 5.60
CA TRP A 65 26.66 -13.90 5.97
C TRP A 65 27.30 -13.21 7.18
N VAL A 66 27.17 -11.89 7.28
CA VAL A 66 27.77 -11.08 8.34
C VAL A 66 26.65 -10.38 9.13
N ASP A 67 26.74 -10.42 10.45
CA ASP A 67 25.81 -9.66 11.31
C ASP A 67 26.00 -8.17 11.05
N THR A 68 24.92 -7.40 11.00
CA THR A 68 24.99 -5.97 10.69
C THR A 68 25.50 -5.11 11.84
N ALA A 69 25.83 -5.69 12.99
CA ALA A 69 26.68 -5.07 14.02
C ALA A 69 28.19 -5.26 13.74
N ASP A 70 28.54 -6.23 12.90
CA ASP A 70 29.90 -6.51 12.47
C ASP A 70 30.16 -5.86 11.10
N ARG A 71 31.43 -5.60 10.79
CA ARG A 71 31.84 -4.96 9.54
C ARG A 71 32.21 -6.00 8.49
N ALA A 72 31.37 -6.17 7.46
CA ALA A 72 31.74 -6.88 6.25
C ALA A 72 32.85 -6.16 5.47
N TRP A 73 33.58 -6.89 4.63
CA TRP A 73 34.72 -6.39 3.87
C TRP A 73 34.37 -6.30 2.37
N ALA A 74 33.46 -5.39 2.01
CA ALA A 74 32.87 -5.33 0.66
C ALA A 74 33.28 -4.06 -0.14
N GLN A 75 33.38 -2.89 0.49
CA GLN A 75 33.56 -1.58 -0.17
C GLN A 75 34.61 -0.69 0.53
N VAL A 76 35.65 -1.31 1.11
CA VAL A 76 36.82 -0.64 1.71
C VAL A 76 36.43 0.52 2.66
N GLY A 77 36.57 1.78 2.22
CA GLY A 77 36.29 2.97 3.04
C GLY A 77 34.83 3.09 3.47
N GLY A 78 33.89 2.42 2.79
CA GLY A 78 32.48 2.40 3.16
C GLY A 78 32.10 1.32 4.19
N ASN A 79 33.01 0.39 4.51
CA ASN A 79 32.67 -0.81 5.26
C ASN A 79 32.08 -0.54 6.65
N SER A 80 32.58 0.46 7.38
CA SER A 80 32.12 0.74 8.75
C SER A 80 30.78 1.48 8.83
N SER A 81 30.29 2.04 7.72
CA SER A 81 29.09 2.89 7.73
C SER A 81 27.99 2.45 6.76
N TRP A 82 28.23 1.42 5.94
CA TRP A 82 27.28 0.94 4.94
C TRP A 82 27.14 -0.58 5.01
N LEU A 83 25.91 -1.08 4.88
CA LEU A 83 25.65 -2.49 4.65
C LEU A 83 25.87 -2.82 3.17
N SER A 84 26.02 -4.11 2.85
CA SER A 84 26.32 -4.57 1.49
C SER A 84 25.42 -5.74 1.08
N VAL A 85 25.04 -5.76 -0.20
CA VAL A 85 24.29 -6.84 -0.82
C VAL A 85 24.93 -7.24 -2.16
N GLU A 86 25.35 -8.50 -2.25
CA GLU A 86 25.96 -9.09 -3.44
C GLU A 86 24.90 -9.74 -4.33
N ASN A 87 24.86 -9.40 -5.61
CA ASN A 87 23.89 -9.97 -6.55
C ASN A 87 24.56 -10.95 -7.51
N GLU A 88 24.00 -12.15 -7.63
CA GLU A 88 24.45 -13.15 -8.59
C GLU A 88 24.33 -12.64 -10.03
N GLY A 89 25.42 -12.78 -10.79
CA GLY A 89 25.51 -12.29 -12.17
C GLY A 89 26.93 -11.90 -12.56
N GLN A 90 27.04 -11.35 -13.77
CA GLN A 90 28.29 -10.86 -14.35
C GLN A 90 28.19 -9.39 -14.78
N GLY A 91 29.34 -8.73 -14.93
CA GLY A 91 29.39 -7.35 -15.41
C GLY A 91 28.62 -7.18 -16.72
N GLY A 92 27.70 -6.20 -16.77
CA GLY A 92 26.84 -5.95 -17.93
C GLY A 92 25.44 -6.55 -17.85
N ASP A 93 25.16 -7.36 -16.83
CA ASP A 93 23.84 -7.89 -16.50
C ASP A 93 22.86 -6.81 -16.01
N VAL A 94 21.58 -7.19 -15.96
CA VAL A 94 20.53 -6.56 -15.14
C VAL A 94 20.16 -7.51 -13.99
N LEU A 95 19.64 -6.95 -12.90
CA LEU A 95 19.00 -7.74 -11.85
C LEU A 95 17.68 -8.31 -12.35
N THR A 96 17.42 -9.56 -11.98
CA THR A 96 16.12 -10.20 -12.17
C THR A 96 15.06 -9.60 -11.24
N GLU A 97 13.79 -9.83 -11.53
CA GLU A 97 12.66 -9.45 -10.67
C GLU A 97 12.82 -9.96 -9.23
N ALA A 98 13.26 -11.21 -9.08
CA ALA A 98 13.47 -11.83 -7.78
C ALA A 98 14.62 -11.15 -7.01
N GLN A 99 15.70 -10.75 -7.71
CA GLN A 99 16.79 -9.98 -7.10
C GLN A 99 16.35 -8.57 -6.72
N LEU A 100 15.59 -7.88 -7.57
CA LEU A 100 15.03 -6.57 -7.23
C LEU A 100 14.18 -6.63 -5.96
N ASN A 101 13.35 -7.67 -5.81
CA ASN A 101 12.57 -7.92 -4.60
C ASN A 101 13.47 -8.17 -3.37
N ALA A 102 14.48 -9.04 -3.49
CA ALA A 102 15.39 -9.33 -2.39
C ALA A 102 16.17 -8.09 -1.92
N ASN A 103 16.65 -7.24 -2.84
CA ASN A 103 17.30 -5.97 -2.46
C ASN A 103 16.30 -5.00 -1.79
N ALA A 104 15.05 -4.99 -2.24
CA ALA A 104 14.00 -4.18 -1.64
C ALA A 104 13.64 -4.63 -0.22
N GLU A 105 13.61 -5.95 0.03
CA GLU A 105 13.44 -6.51 1.38
C GLU A 105 14.58 -6.09 2.31
N VAL A 106 15.83 -6.18 1.86
CA VAL A 106 17.00 -5.73 2.65
C VAL A 106 16.91 -4.24 2.95
N LEU A 107 16.54 -3.41 1.97
CA LEU A 107 16.40 -1.96 2.17
C LEU A 107 15.23 -1.60 3.10
N ALA A 108 14.07 -2.23 2.94
CA ALA A 108 12.91 -2.03 3.81
C ALA A 108 13.21 -2.46 5.25
N TRP A 109 13.91 -3.57 5.43
CA TRP A 109 14.38 -4.01 6.73
C TRP A 109 15.39 -3.03 7.33
N ALA A 110 16.38 -2.56 6.56
CA ALA A 110 17.35 -1.57 7.03
C ALA A 110 16.67 -0.23 7.40
N HIS A 111 15.60 0.15 6.70
CA HIS A 111 14.77 1.29 7.08
C HIS A 111 14.15 1.09 8.46
N LYS A 112 13.54 -0.07 8.72
CA LYS A 112 12.90 -0.37 10.01
C LYS A 112 13.89 -0.47 11.17
N VAL A 113 15.06 -1.09 10.94
CA VAL A 113 16.03 -1.35 12.01
C VAL A 113 16.94 -0.15 12.28
N TYR A 114 17.31 0.61 11.24
CA TYR A 114 18.34 1.64 11.32
C TYR A 114 17.89 3.04 10.86
N ALA A 115 16.60 3.22 10.55
CA ALA A 115 16.06 4.47 9.99
C ALA A 115 16.77 4.91 8.68
N VAL A 116 17.25 3.95 7.89
CA VAL A 116 17.79 4.22 6.54
C VAL A 116 16.70 4.83 5.66
N PRO A 117 16.91 5.99 5.01
CA PRO A 117 15.88 6.58 4.16
C PRO A 117 15.67 5.76 2.89
N LEU A 118 14.41 5.63 2.46
CA LEU A 118 14.04 4.93 1.22
C LEU A 118 14.22 5.83 0.00
N GLN A 119 15.48 6.04 -0.38
CA GLN A 119 15.91 6.86 -1.52
C GLN A 119 17.19 6.31 -2.12
N VAL A 120 17.50 6.69 -3.36
CA VAL A 120 18.81 6.40 -3.96
C VAL A 120 19.87 7.32 -3.36
N ALA A 121 21.03 6.76 -3.02
CA ALA A 121 22.23 7.49 -2.64
C ALA A 121 23.24 7.47 -3.80
N ASN A 122 23.66 8.65 -4.25
CA ASN A 122 24.62 8.81 -5.36
C ASN A 122 26.01 9.24 -4.89
N SER A 123 26.27 9.21 -3.58
CA SER A 123 27.54 9.63 -2.97
C SER A 123 27.78 8.87 -1.66
N PRO A 124 29.05 8.58 -1.29
CA PRO A 124 29.42 8.00 -0.01
C PRO A 124 28.98 8.81 1.23
N SER A 125 28.81 10.13 1.08
CA SER A 125 28.32 11.00 2.16
C SER A 125 26.80 10.97 2.33
N GLY A 126 26.07 10.41 1.36
CA GLY A 126 24.62 10.28 1.37
C GLY A 126 24.10 9.19 2.31
N LYS A 127 22.80 8.91 2.18
CA LYS A 127 22.07 7.86 2.90
C LYS A 127 21.02 7.23 2.00
N GLY A 128 20.74 5.95 2.17
CA GLY A 128 19.72 5.20 1.41
C GLY A 128 20.27 3.98 0.67
N LEU A 129 19.83 3.75 -0.56
CA LEU A 129 20.30 2.66 -1.42
C LEU A 129 21.41 3.18 -2.35
N GLY A 130 22.65 2.76 -2.08
CA GLY A 130 23.82 3.11 -2.88
C GLY A 130 24.30 1.97 -3.77
N TYR A 131 25.41 2.20 -4.46
CA TYR A 131 26.08 1.24 -5.34
C TYR A 131 27.59 1.39 -5.24
N HIS A 132 28.36 0.31 -5.44
CA HIS A 132 29.80 0.30 -5.14
C HIS A 132 30.57 1.43 -5.84
N ALA A 133 30.36 1.61 -7.15
CA ALA A 133 31.09 2.59 -7.96
C ALA A 133 30.99 4.04 -7.46
N MET A 134 29.94 4.40 -6.69
CA MET A 134 29.81 5.75 -6.14
C MET A 134 30.96 6.11 -5.18
N GLY A 135 31.66 5.11 -4.64
CA GLY A 135 32.81 5.27 -3.75
C GLY A 135 34.14 5.61 -4.42
N GLY A 136 34.23 5.45 -5.75
CA GLY A 136 35.46 5.72 -6.51
C GLY A 136 36.71 5.07 -5.90
N SER A 137 37.82 5.81 -5.89
CA SER A 137 39.11 5.36 -5.34
C SER A 137 39.06 5.07 -3.84
N ALA A 138 38.26 5.82 -3.07
CA ALA A 138 38.14 5.63 -1.62
C ALA A 138 37.55 4.26 -1.26
N TRP A 139 36.79 3.65 -2.17
CA TRP A 139 36.20 2.32 -2.00
C TRP A 139 36.94 1.24 -2.81
N GLY A 140 38.20 1.49 -3.21
CA GLY A 140 39.05 0.50 -3.87
C GLY A 140 39.08 0.61 -5.40
N GLY A 141 38.43 1.60 -6.00
CA GLY A 141 38.54 1.87 -7.45
C GLY A 141 37.72 0.95 -8.34
N HIS A 142 36.77 0.19 -7.78
CA HIS A 142 35.86 -0.68 -8.54
C HIS A 142 34.72 0.13 -9.18
N THR A 143 35.07 1.05 -10.08
CA THR A 143 34.14 2.02 -10.70
C THR A 143 33.12 1.40 -11.66
N SER A 144 33.25 0.11 -11.97
CA SER A 144 32.31 -0.62 -12.82
C SER A 144 31.25 -1.40 -12.04
N CYS A 145 31.38 -1.58 -10.72
CA CYS A 145 30.45 -2.38 -9.92
C CYS A 145 29.28 -1.53 -9.40
N PRO A 146 28.00 -1.97 -9.49
CA PRO A 146 27.50 -3.24 -10.05
C PRO A 146 27.28 -3.22 -11.56
N GLY A 147 27.52 -2.09 -12.22
CA GLY A 147 27.29 -1.88 -13.64
C GLY A 147 26.16 -0.88 -13.85
N SER A 148 26.27 -0.05 -14.90
CA SER A 148 25.34 1.06 -15.15
C SER A 148 23.89 0.62 -15.30
N LYS A 149 23.65 -0.57 -15.89
CA LYS A 149 22.30 -1.13 -16.02
C LYS A 149 21.65 -1.46 -14.67
N ILE A 150 22.41 -1.99 -13.72
CA ILE A 150 21.94 -2.26 -12.35
C ILE A 150 21.75 -0.95 -11.58
N VAL A 151 22.66 0.02 -11.75
CA VAL A 151 22.50 1.36 -11.17
C VAL A 151 21.18 2.01 -11.64
N ALA A 152 20.81 1.84 -12.91
CA ALA A 152 19.54 2.32 -13.44
C ALA A 152 18.30 1.64 -12.81
N GLN A 153 18.44 0.47 -12.17
CA GLN A 153 17.36 -0.24 -11.50
C GLN A 153 17.17 0.17 -10.02
N LEU A 154 18.09 0.94 -9.42
CA LEU A 154 17.98 1.35 -8.02
C LEU A 154 16.67 2.09 -7.67
N PRO A 155 16.14 2.99 -8.52
CA PRO A 155 14.84 3.63 -8.25
C PRO A 155 13.70 2.61 -8.10
N GLU A 156 13.71 1.52 -8.87
CA GLU A 156 12.69 0.47 -8.78
C GLU A 156 12.82 -0.33 -7.47
N ILE A 157 14.04 -0.61 -7.02
CA ILE A 157 14.28 -1.24 -5.70
C ILE A 157 13.73 -0.35 -4.58
N VAL A 158 13.99 0.96 -4.65
CA VAL A 158 13.45 1.93 -3.68
C VAL A 158 11.92 1.95 -3.71
N ALA A 159 11.32 1.94 -4.90
CA ALA A 159 9.86 1.90 -5.04
C ALA A 159 9.26 0.62 -4.42
N ARG A 160 9.88 -0.54 -4.64
CA ARG A 160 9.50 -1.81 -4.00
C ARG A 160 9.63 -1.75 -2.48
N ALA A 161 10.74 -1.22 -1.97
CA ALA A 161 10.96 -1.10 -0.53
C ALA A 161 9.91 -0.20 0.13
N LYS A 162 9.52 0.91 -0.53
CA LYS A 162 8.41 1.76 -0.08
C LYS A 162 7.09 0.99 -0.01
N ARG A 163 6.77 0.17 -1.01
CA ARG A 163 5.59 -0.69 -0.99
C ARG A 163 5.63 -1.72 0.14
N LEU A 164 6.79 -2.31 0.42
CA LEU A 164 6.97 -3.25 1.55
C LEU A 164 6.78 -2.57 2.91
N VAL A 165 7.24 -1.33 3.06
CA VAL A 165 7.03 -0.56 4.30
C VAL A 165 5.58 -0.11 4.44
N ALA A 166 4.96 0.41 3.37
CA ALA A 166 3.56 0.85 3.37
C ALA A 166 2.56 -0.31 3.54
N GLY A 167 2.81 -1.47 2.91
CA GLY A 167 2.02 -2.68 3.12
C GLY A 167 2.21 -3.34 4.49
N GLN A 168 3.05 -2.76 5.35
CA GLN A 168 3.27 -3.15 6.74
C GLN A 168 3.08 -1.98 7.71
N GLU A 169 2.54 -0.83 7.27
CA GLU A 169 1.83 0.07 8.19
C GLU A 169 0.64 -0.73 8.74
N GLU A 170 0.41 -0.66 10.05
CA GLU A 170 -0.69 -1.38 10.70
C GLU A 170 -1.97 -1.16 9.91
N ASP A 171 -2.57 -2.24 9.42
CA ASP A 171 -3.93 -2.18 8.91
C ASP A 171 -4.77 -1.59 10.05
N PRO A 172 -5.37 -0.40 9.89
CA PRO A 172 -6.14 0.23 10.97
C PRO A 172 -7.36 -0.60 11.38
N LEU A 173 -7.68 -1.66 10.63
CA LEU A 173 -8.72 -2.64 10.93
C LEU A 173 -8.15 -3.99 11.40
N ALA A 174 -6.82 -4.12 11.56
CA ALA A 174 -6.19 -5.32 12.10
C ALA A 174 -6.76 -5.65 13.49
N GLY A 175 -7.28 -6.87 13.65
CA GLY A 175 -7.91 -7.31 14.90
C GLY A 175 -9.38 -6.95 15.04
N MET A 176 -9.96 -6.16 14.14
CA MET A 176 -11.41 -5.97 14.06
C MET A 176 -12.05 -7.12 13.27
N THR A 177 -13.07 -7.72 13.85
CA THR A 177 -13.91 -8.70 13.16
C THR A 177 -14.81 -7.99 12.15
N LYS A 178 -15.39 -8.76 11.22
CA LYS A 178 -16.46 -8.23 10.33
C LYS A 178 -17.63 -7.64 11.11
N GLN A 179 -17.89 -8.16 12.32
CA GLN A 179 -18.93 -7.65 13.20
C GLN A 179 -18.55 -6.30 13.79
N ASP A 180 -17.29 -6.13 14.23
CA ASP A 180 -16.81 -4.86 14.77
C ASP A 180 -16.89 -3.75 13.72
N ILE A 181 -16.54 -4.07 12.46
CA ILE A 181 -16.69 -3.15 11.33
C ILE A 181 -18.17 -2.84 11.08
N TYR A 182 -19.03 -3.85 11.10
CA TYR A 182 -20.47 -3.65 10.91
C TYR A 182 -21.05 -2.73 11.99
N ASP A 183 -20.72 -2.96 13.26
CA ASP A 183 -21.23 -2.18 14.37
C ASP A 183 -20.71 -0.73 14.32
N ALA A 184 -19.41 -0.55 14.03
CA ALA A 184 -18.80 0.76 13.88
C ALA A 184 -19.42 1.59 12.75
N VAL A 185 -19.74 0.96 11.61
CA VAL A 185 -20.29 1.67 10.45
C VAL A 185 -21.81 1.88 10.56
N TRP A 186 -22.55 0.83 10.93
CA TRP A 186 -24.01 0.82 10.80
C TRP A 186 -24.75 1.12 12.09
N ARG A 187 -24.14 0.85 13.25
CA ARG A 187 -24.79 0.95 14.56
C ARG A 187 -24.27 2.08 15.42
N THR A 188 -23.23 2.79 14.99
CA THR A 188 -22.80 4.02 15.65
C THR A 188 -23.91 5.08 15.57
N ASP A 189 -24.35 5.54 16.72
CA ASP A 189 -25.48 6.47 16.88
C ASP A 189 -25.00 7.94 16.87
N ALA A 190 -24.53 8.38 15.71
CA ALA A 190 -23.87 9.68 15.56
C ALA A 190 -24.33 10.49 14.34
N VAL A 191 -25.20 9.94 13.49
CA VAL A 191 -25.72 10.67 12.33
C VAL A 191 -26.76 11.67 12.81
N PRO A 192 -26.71 12.96 12.45
CA PRO A 192 -27.76 13.91 12.82
C PRO A 192 -29.14 13.39 12.39
N ALA A 193 -30.10 13.39 13.31
CA ALA A 193 -31.48 13.03 13.00
C ALA A 193 -32.07 14.02 11.99
N PRO A 194 -32.98 13.59 11.08
CA PRO A 194 -33.64 14.50 10.17
C PRO A 194 -34.35 15.64 10.92
N GLU A 195 -34.20 16.88 10.47
CA GLU A 195 -34.83 18.06 11.11
C GLU A 195 -36.35 17.96 11.21
N THR A 196 -36.95 17.19 10.30
CA THR A 196 -38.40 16.91 10.25
C THR A 196 -38.86 15.82 11.23
N SER A 197 -37.93 15.16 11.93
CA SER A 197 -38.25 14.12 12.90
C SER A 197 -39.00 14.69 14.11
N SER A 198 -40.15 14.10 14.43
CA SER A 198 -40.94 14.47 15.61
C SER A 198 -40.21 14.26 16.94
N THR A 199 -39.15 13.45 16.93
CA THR A 199 -38.37 13.10 18.11
C THR A 199 -37.05 13.86 18.25
N ILE A 200 -36.68 14.73 17.29
CA ILE A 200 -35.34 15.35 17.23
C ILE A 200 -34.90 16.03 18.54
N LYS A 201 -35.82 16.65 19.28
CA LYS A 201 -35.53 17.29 20.58
C LYS A 201 -35.08 16.31 21.67
N LYS A 202 -35.52 15.06 21.59
CA LYS A 202 -35.23 13.99 22.56
C LYS A 202 -34.26 12.95 22.00
N ASN A 203 -34.16 12.84 20.68
CA ASN A 203 -33.29 11.91 19.97
C ASN A 203 -32.61 12.64 18.79
N PRO A 204 -31.56 13.44 19.05
CA PRO A 204 -30.96 14.31 18.05
C PRO A 204 -30.00 13.60 17.08
N THR A 205 -29.59 12.37 17.39
CA THR A 205 -28.66 11.56 16.59
C THR A 205 -29.22 10.16 16.40
N TRP A 206 -29.07 9.62 15.20
CA TRP A 206 -29.54 8.30 14.77
C TRP A 206 -28.38 7.44 14.27
N GLN A 207 -28.60 6.13 14.26
CA GLN A 207 -27.76 5.17 13.56
C GLN A 207 -27.97 5.29 12.04
N ALA A 208 -26.92 5.04 11.25
CA ALA A 208 -27.01 5.03 9.79
C ALA A 208 -28.09 4.05 9.28
N VAL A 209 -28.21 2.88 9.91
CA VAL A 209 -29.25 1.89 9.59
C VAL A 209 -30.67 2.43 9.84
N SER A 210 -30.86 3.24 10.88
CA SER A 210 -32.15 3.84 11.21
C SER A 210 -32.55 4.89 10.17
N VAL A 211 -31.59 5.70 9.70
CA VAL A 211 -31.83 6.69 8.63
C VAL A 211 -32.27 5.99 7.34
N LEU A 212 -31.57 4.94 6.90
CA LEU A 212 -31.93 4.20 5.70
C LEU A 212 -33.31 3.52 5.83
N THR A 213 -33.60 2.98 7.00
CA THR A 213 -34.90 2.34 7.28
C THR A 213 -36.04 3.35 7.24
N ASP A 214 -35.86 4.53 7.86
CA ASP A 214 -36.83 5.62 7.81
C ASP A 214 -37.09 6.10 6.38
N ILE A 215 -36.03 6.34 5.60
CA ILE A 215 -36.15 6.73 4.19
C ILE A 215 -36.94 5.68 3.41
N SER A 216 -36.61 4.40 3.57
CA SER A 216 -37.32 3.30 2.88
C SER A 216 -38.81 3.25 3.24
N ASN A 217 -39.16 3.49 4.51
CA ASN A 217 -40.54 3.52 4.95
C ASN A 217 -41.29 4.74 4.40
N ARG A 218 -40.65 5.91 4.38
CA ARG A 218 -41.23 7.15 3.82
C ARG A 218 -41.47 7.02 2.32
N VAL A 219 -40.52 6.45 1.56
CA VAL A 219 -40.71 6.17 0.13
C VAL A 219 -41.92 5.27 -0.09
N ARG A 220 -42.04 4.15 0.63
CA ARG A 220 -43.21 3.26 0.53
C ARG A 220 -44.52 3.94 0.91
N SER A 221 -44.52 4.81 1.92
CA SER A 221 -45.70 5.59 2.29
C SER A 221 -46.11 6.58 1.20
N THR A 222 -45.13 7.22 0.54
CA THR A 222 -45.39 8.12 -0.60
C THR A 222 -45.96 7.34 -1.78
N GLU A 223 -45.40 6.18 -2.12
CA GLU A 223 -45.93 5.30 -3.19
C GLU A 223 -47.39 4.90 -2.93
N ALA A 224 -47.73 4.54 -1.69
CA ALA A 224 -49.11 4.24 -1.29
C ALA A 224 -50.04 5.45 -1.44
N THR A 225 -49.55 6.65 -1.07
CA THR A 225 -50.31 7.91 -1.22
C THR A 225 -50.57 8.24 -2.68
N VAL A 226 -49.56 8.11 -3.54
CA VAL A 226 -49.69 8.30 -4.99
C VAL A 226 -50.71 7.33 -5.58
N THR A 227 -50.66 6.05 -5.16
CA THR A 227 -51.63 5.03 -5.59
C THR A 227 -53.07 5.39 -5.17
N ALA A 228 -53.25 5.83 -3.93
CA ALA A 228 -54.57 6.25 -3.42
C ALA A 228 -55.11 7.50 -4.13
N GLN A 229 -54.24 8.46 -4.44
CA GLN A 229 -54.59 9.64 -5.24
C GLN A 229 -55.02 9.23 -6.66
N ALA A 230 -54.29 8.33 -7.32
CA ALA A 230 -54.67 7.82 -8.64
C ALA A 230 -56.06 7.15 -8.63
N ALA A 231 -56.35 6.34 -7.61
CA ALA A 231 -57.67 5.72 -7.45
C ALA A 231 -58.80 6.74 -7.21
N THR A 232 -58.53 7.79 -6.43
CA THR A 232 -59.47 8.88 -6.17
C THR A 232 -59.77 9.68 -7.44
N ILE A 233 -58.74 10.00 -8.23
CA ILE A 233 -58.88 10.70 -9.51
C ILE A 233 -59.73 9.87 -10.48
N LYS A 234 -59.48 8.55 -10.57
CA LYS A 234 -60.31 7.65 -11.38
C LYS A 234 -61.78 7.68 -10.97
N THR A 235 -62.06 7.68 -9.67
CA THR A 235 -63.44 7.74 -9.14
C THR A 235 -64.10 9.08 -9.48
N LEU A 236 -63.38 10.20 -9.34
CA LEU A 236 -63.89 11.53 -9.70
C LEU A 236 -64.20 11.62 -11.20
N ALA A 237 -63.30 11.11 -12.04
CA ALA A 237 -63.46 11.11 -13.49
C ALA A 237 -64.68 10.30 -13.92
N GLN A 238 -64.92 9.13 -13.31
CA GLN A 238 -66.14 8.35 -13.53
C GLN A 238 -67.41 9.10 -13.10
N ALA A 239 -67.40 9.71 -11.91
CA ALA A 239 -68.55 10.47 -11.41
C ALA A 239 -68.90 11.68 -12.29
N LEU A 240 -67.92 12.27 -12.99
CA LEU A 240 -68.16 13.33 -13.98
C LEU A 240 -68.76 12.78 -15.27
N ALA A 241 -68.22 11.66 -15.79
CA ALA A 241 -68.79 10.99 -16.96
C ALA A 241 -70.26 10.60 -16.75
N ASP A 242 -70.60 10.12 -15.54
CA ASP A 242 -71.97 9.71 -15.17
C ASP A 242 -72.96 10.90 -15.11
N ARG A 243 -72.49 12.15 -15.02
CA ARG A 243 -73.32 13.37 -15.05
C ARG A 243 -73.67 13.86 -16.46
N GLY A 244 -73.17 13.19 -17.51
CA GLY A 244 -73.40 13.57 -18.91
C GLY A 244 -72.43 14.62 -19.45
N ASP A 245 -71.42 15.03 -18.68
CA ASP A 245 -70.30 15.83 -19.18
C ASP A 245 -69.29 14.91 -19.89
N PRO A 246 -68.86 15.21 -21.12
CA PRO A 246 -67.94 14.35 -21.87
C PRO A 246 -66.54 14.41 -21.27
N VAL A 247 -66.25 13.53 -20.30
CA VAL A 247 -64.91 13.35 -19.72
C VAL A 247 -64.34 12.02 -20.18
N ASP A 248 -63.30 12.08 -20.99
CA ASP A 248 -62.49 10.93 -21.38
C ASP A 248 -61.53 10.56 -20.23
N VAL A 249 -61.98 9.61 -19.41
CA VAL A 249 -61.28 9.15 -18.21
C VAL A 249 -59.91 8.56 -18.54
N ASP A 250 -59.79 7.82 -19.65
CA ASP A 250 -58.55 7.16 -20.04
C ASP A 250 -57.52 8.20 -20.53
N ALA A 251 -57.95 9.20 -21.29
CA ALA A 251 -57.09 10.31 -21.68
C ALA A 251 -56.61 11.14 -20.48
N LEU A 252 -57.46 11.36 -19.47
CA LEU A 252 -57.08 12.05 -18.24
C LEU A 252 -56.06 11.26 -17.42
N MET A 253 -56.30 9.95 -17.21
CA MET A 253 -55.37 9.07 -16.52
C MET A 253 -54.02 9.02 -17.23
N LYS A 254 -54.02 8.91 -18.56
CA LYS A 254 -52.79 8.94 -19.36
C LYS A 254 -52.02 10.25 -19.18
N ARG A 255 -52.68 11.42 -19.23
CA ARG A 255 -52.02 12.72 -19.01
C ARG A 255 -51.39 12.84 -17.63
N ILE A 256 -52.02 12.27 -16.61
CA ILE A 256 -51.47 12.25 -15.25
C ILE A 256 -50.26 11.33 -15.16
N THR A 257 -50.35 10.12 -15.72
CA THR A 257 -49.21 9.20 -15.77
C THR A 257 -48.02 9.81 -16.53
N ASP A 258 -48.25 10.36 -17.72
CA ASP A 258 -47.21 11.02 -18.52
C ASP A 258 -46.59 12.20 -17.74
N ALA A 259 -47.39 12.98 -17.01
CA ALA A 259 -46.91 14.10 -16.19
C ALA A 259 -46.04 13.61 -15.02
N ILE A 260 -46.42 12.52 -14.35
CA ILE A 260 -45.63 11.90 -13.28
C ILE A 260 -44.30 11.36 -13.83
N GLU A 261 -44.32 10.64 -14.96
CA GLU A 261 -43.13 10.08 -15.60
C GLU A 261 -42.14 11.17 -16.07
N SER A 262 -42.66 12.37 -16.39
CA SER A 262 -41.83 13.52 -16.76
C SER A 262 -41.16 14.23 -15.58
N VAL A 263 -41.51 13.88 -14.33
CA VAL A 263 -40.90 14.48 -13.13
C VAL A 263 -39.45 14.06 -13.05
N THR A 264 -38.55 15.02 -13.28
CA THR A 264 -37.11 14.82 -13.07
C THR A 264 -36.76 15.22 -11.64
N VAL A 265 -36.32 14.27 -10.82
CA VAL A 265 -35.79 14.58 -9.48
C VAL A 265 -34.38 15.13 -9.62
N ARG A 266 -34.18 16.41 -9.31
CA ARG A 266 -32.85 17.00 -9.15
C ARG A 266 -32.45 16.95 -7.68
N LEU A 267 -31.28 16.37 -7.42
CA LEU A 267 -30.62 16.46 -6.12
C LEU A 267 -29.82 17.75 -6.11
N ASP A 268 -30.35 18.79 -5.46
CA ASP A 268 -29.53 19.93 -5.08
C ASP A 268 -28.74 19.53 -3.83
N VAL A 269 -27.44 19.36 -3.99
CA VAL A 269 -26.51 19.11 -2.88
C VAL A 269 -25.92 20.48 -2.54
N ASP A 270 -26.40 21.11 -1.48
CA ASP A 270 -25.77 22.33 -0.96
C ASP A 270 -24.35 21.96 -0.47
N THR A 271 -23.34 22.43 -1.19
CA THR A 271 -21.92 22.13 -0.90
C THR A 271 -21.29 23.05 0.15
N GLU A 272 -22.07 23.73 0.98
CA GLU A 272 -21.54 24.62 2.01
C GLU A 272 -21.73 24.05 3.43
N LYS A 273 -20.72 23.30 3.89
CA LYS A 273 -20.07 23.46 5.21
C LYS A 273 -18.88 22.50 5.37
#